data_AF-A0A2V7UFB3-F1
#
_entry.id   AF-A0A2V7UFB3-F1
#
_cell.length_a   1.000
_cell.length_b   1.000
_cell.length_c   1.000
_cell.angle_alpha   90.00
_cell.angle_beta   90.00
_cell.angle_gamma   90.00
#
_symmetry.space_group_name_H-M   'P 1'
#
loop_
_entity.id
_entity.type
_entity.pdbx_description
1 polymer ?
#
loop_
_entity_poly.entity_id
_entity_poly.type
_entity_poly.pdbx_seq_one_letter_code
_entity_poly.pdbx_strand_id
1 'polypeptide(L)'
;MRLEVLSAVKIVYAELVRLDRTAAILEETRGVLESMEAIARSRYEVGQGIQESVLKAQTEILKFEAESTRVAQERLEVEARLDAAVGRAAGTPVGPATVALTGELPEDTDSLVQSAVAGSPRIGALEAEIRRSQASAGLARLEQKPDFIWSASYQYRGDLDPMVMGLFGVRLPVHKARKQAQAVAQAESELIAAQQDLTDRQIRTTSAVRELAARAHRSERLLVLYEQGIIPQAANTLESARASYSVGRIGFLDLFNDLKALLDARKDQASLETERIQALAALEPLVARELVQVPQGGDAAGGGHAGLR
;
A
#
# COMPACT_ATOMS: atom_id res chain seq x y z
N MET A 1 4.33 -1.57 13.23
CA MET A 1 5.42 -2.38 12.67
C MET A 1 4.96 -3.64 11.96
N ARG A 2 4.40 -4.68 12.62
CA ARG A 2 3.97 -5.91 11.88
C ARG A 2 2.99 -5.63 10.73
N LEU A 3 1.91 -4.89 10.98
CA LEU A 3 0.92 -4.55 9.94
C LEU A 3 1.47 -3.60 8.86
N GLU A 4 2.46 -2.77 9.18
CA GLU A 4 3.11 -1.90 8.18
C GLU A 4 3.93 -2.73 7.19
N VAL A 5 4.67 -3.73 7.68
CA VAL A 5 5.42 -4.66 6.83
C VAL A 5 4.48 -5.52 5.99
N LEU A 6 3.44 -6.10 6.60
CA LEU A 6 2.44 -6.88 5.88
C LEU A 6 1.73 -6.06 4.80
N SER A 7 1.33 -4.82 5.12
CA SER A 7 0.74 -3.87 4.17
C SER A 7 1.68 -3.59 2.99
N ALA A 8 2.96 -3.28 3.26
CA ALA A 8 3.94 -3.04 2.21
C ALA A 8 4.12 -4.26 1.28
N VAL A 9 4.20 -5.47 1.85
CA VAL A 9 4.28 -6.71 1.07
C VAL A 9 3.02 -6.91 0.22
N LYS A 10 1.82 -6.73 0.78
CA LYS A 10 0.55 -6.85 0.04
C LYS A 10 0.45 -5.85 -1.10
N ILE A 11 0.87 -4.61 -0.89
CA ILE A 11 0.86 -3.55 -1.92
C ILE A 11 1.77 -3.91 -3.10
N VAL A 12 2.99 -4.36 -2.80
CA VAL A 12 3.96 -4.76 -3.84
C VAL A 12 3.53 -6.04 -4.55
N TYR A 13 2.98 -7.01 -3.81
CA TYR A 13 2.47 -8.25 -4.39
C TYR A 13 1.26 -8.01 -5.31
N ALA A 14 0.34 -7.13 -4.93
CA ALA A 14 -0.80 -6.75 -5.79
C ALA A 14 -0.31 -6.16 -7.12
N GLU A 15 0.76 -5.36 -7.09
CA GLU A 15 1.37 -4.82 -8.31
C GLU A 15 1.99 -5.91 -9.19
N LEU A 16 2.62 -6.93 -8.58
CA LEU A 16 3.15 -8.07 -9.32
C LEU A 16 2.03 -8.85 -10.04
N VAL A 17 0.91 -9.08 -9.35
CA VAL A 17 -0.29 -9.70 -9.94
C VAL A 17 -0.82 -8.88 -11.13
N ARG A 18 -0.84 -7.54 -11.01
CA ARG A 18 -1.25 -6.63 -12.10
C ARG A 18 -0.39 -6.82 -13.34
N LEU A 19 0.93 -6.88 -13.17
CA LEU A 19 1.89 -7.00 -14.27
C LEU A 19 1.77 -8.36 -14.96
N ASP A 20 1.63 -9.44 -14.19
CA ASP A 20 1.42 -10.79 -14.75
C ASP A 20 0.10 -10.88 -15.53
N ARG A 21 -0.98 -10.29 -15.00
CA ARG A 21 -2.27 -10.21 -15.72
C ARG A 21 -2.18 -9.34 -16.98
N THR A 22 -1.46 -8.22 -16.91
CA THR A 22 -1.25 -7.33 -18.07
C THR A 22 -0.46 -8.05 -19.16
N ALA A 23 0.59 -8.78 -18.80
CA ALA A 23 1.38 -9.58 -19.74
C ALA A 23 0.51 -10.65 -20.42
N ALA A 24 -0.33 -11.35 -19.67
CA ALA A 24 -1.27 -12.33 -20.23
C ALA A 24 -2.28 -11.70 -21.21
N ILE A 25 -2.83 -10.52 -20.88
CA ILE A 25 -3.76 -9.79 -21.76
C ILE A 25 -3.05 -9.34 -23.05
N LEU A 26 -1.81 -8.85 -22.95
CA LEU A 26 -1.03 -8.41 -24.11
C LEU A 26 -0.71 -9.59 -25.03
N GLU A 27 -0.33 -10.73 -24.47
CA GLU A 27 -0.04 -11.95 -25.24
C GLU A 27 -1.28 -12.46 -25.99
N GLU A 28 -2.44 -12.51 -25.30
CA GLU A 28 -3.71 -12.89 -25.92
C GLU A 28 -4.09 -11.92 -27.05
N THR A 29 -3.92 -10.61 -26.82
CA THR A 29 -4.25 -9.58 -27.81
C THR A 29 -3.31 -9.62 -29.01
N ARG A 30 -2.02 -9.90 -28.80
CA ARG A 30 -1.03 -10.09 -29.87
C ARG A 30 -1.44 -11.25 -30.78
N GLY A 31 -1.83 -12.38 -30.22
CA GLY A 31 -2.29 -13.54 -31.00
C GLY A 31 -3.50 -13.20 -31.89
N VAL A 32 -4.45 -12.39 -31.38
CA VAL A 32 -5.58 -11.91 -32.20
C VAL A 32 -5.10 -10.99 -33.31
N LEU A 33 -4.21 -10.04 -33.02
CA LEU A 33 -3.68 -9.10 -34.01
C LEU A 33 -2.86 -9.77 -35.12
N GLU A 34 -2.06 -10.79 -34.78
CA GLU A 34 -1.32 -11.61 -35.75
C GLU A 34 -2.28 -12.37 -36.68
N SER A 35 -3.38 -12.91 -36.15
CA SER A 35 -4.42 -13.52 -36.98
C SER A 35 -5.09 -12.52 -37.93
N MET A 36 -5.31 -11.28 -37.48
CA MET A 36 -5.85 -10.20 -38.30
C MET A 36 -4.88 -9.78 -39.40
N GLU A 37 -3.58 -9.69 -39.10
CA GLU A 37 -2.53 -9.37 -40.07
C GLU A 37 -2.46 -10.42 -41.18
N ALA A 38 -2.52 -11.71 -40.83
CA ALA A 38 -2.53 -12.79 -41.81
C ALA A 38 -3.73 -12.72 -42.77
N ILE A 39 -4.92 -12.39 -42.25
CA ILE A 39 -6.12 -12.19 -43.07
C ILE A 39 -5.96 -10.97 -43.99
N ALA A 40 -5.47 -9.85 -43.45
CA ALA A 40 -5.24 -8.63 -44.23
C ALA A 40 -4.23 -8.87 -45.36
N ARG A 41 -3.15 -9.63 -45.09
CA ARG A 41 -2.13 -10.01 -46.06
C ARG A 41 -2.70 -10.87 -47.18
N SER A 42 -3.46 -11.92 -46.83
CA SER A 42 -4.12 -12.79 -47.81
C SER A 42 -5.05 -12.00 -48.74
N ARG A 43 -5.84 -11.05 -48.18
CA ARG A 43 -6.70 -10.17 -48.99
C ARG A 43 -5.93 -9.25 -49.92
N TYR A 44 -4.80 -8.70 -49.46
CA TYR A 44 -3.95 -7.86 -50.29
C TYR A 44 -3.34 -8.65 -51.46
N GLU A 45 -2.87 -9.87 -51.23
CA GLU A 45 -2.28 -10.74 -52.25
C GLU A 45 -3.27 -11.10 -53.39
N VAL A 46 -4.55 -11.26 -53.06
CA VAL A 46 -5.62 -11.53 -54.05
C VAL A 46 -6.28 -10.26 -54.59
N GLY A 47 -5.76 -9.07 -54.27
CA GLY A 47 -6.28 -7.78 -54.75
C GLY A 47 -7.59 -7.32 -54.10
N GLN A 48 -8.01 -7.96 -53.00
CA GLN A 48 -9.23 -7.68 -52.25
C GLN A 48 -8.99 -6.82 -50.98
N GLY A 49 -7.77 -6.33 -50.78
CA GLY A 49 -7.37 -5.51 -49.63
C GLY A 49 -6.33 -4.46 -50.01
N ILE A 50 -6.03 -3.54 -49.09
CA ILE A 50 -5.05 -2.47 -49.28
C ILE A 50 -3.79 -2.71 -48.44
N GLN A 51 -2.63 -2.36 -49.00
CA GLN A 51 -1.32 -2.55 -48.34
C GLN A 51 -1.24 -1.82 -46.99
N GLU A 52 -1.92 -0.68 -46.85
CA GLU A 52 -1.97 0.10 -45.61
C GLU A 52 -2.45 -0.74 -44.41
N SER A 53 -3.43 -1.63 -44.61
CA SER A 53 -3.95 -2.47 -43.53
C SER A 53 -2.89 -3.44 -42.99
N VAL A 54 -2.10 -4.02 -43.90
CA VAL A 54 -0.99 -4.93 -43.56
C VAL A 54 0.11 -4.19 -42.82
N LEU A 55 0.55 -3.05 -43.34
CA LEU A 55 1.62 -2.25 -42.73
C LEU A 55 1.22 -1.70 -41.35
N LYS A 56 -0.04 -1.30 -41.18
CA LYS A 56 -0.55 -0.87 -39.88
C LYS A 56 -0.61 -2.02 -38.89
N ALA A 57 -1.11 -3.20 -39.28
CA ALA A 57 -1.11 -4.38 -38.41
C ALA A 57 0.31 -4.74 -37.93
N GLN A 58 1.29 -4.75 -38.84
CA GLN A 58 2.70 -5.00 -38.52
C GLN A 58 3.27 -3.95 -37.57
N THR A 59 2.94 -2.67 -37.78
CA THR A 59 3.35 -1.57 -36.89
C THR A 59 2.76 -1.74 -35.49
N GLU A 60 1.49 -2.12 -35.39
CA GLU A 60 0.85 -2.35 -34.10
C GLU A 60 1.47 -3.57 -33.39
N ILE A 61 1.73 -4.69 -34.09
CA ILE A 61 2.43 -5.85 -33.49
C ILE A 61 3.76 -5.44 -32.86
N LEU A 62 4.56 -4.61 -33.53
CA LEU A 62 5.82 -4.10 -32.98
C LEU A 62 5.61 -3.23 -31.72
N LYS A 63 4.53 -2.44 -31.66
CA LYS A 63 4.18 -1.68 -30.46
C LYS A 63 3.78 -2.57 -29.29
N PHE A 64 3.03 -3.65 -29.55
CA PHE A 64 2.68 -4.65 -28.52
C PHE A 64 3.91 -5.37 -27.99
N GLU A 65 4.89 -5.67 -28.84
CA GLU A 65 6.16 -6.26 -28.42
C GLU A 65 7.00 -5.30 -27.56
N ALA A 66 7.05 -4.02 -27.93
CA ALA A 66 7.67 -2.98 -27.13
C ALA A 66 6.97 -2.83 -25.76
N GLU A 67 5.63 -2.87 -25.73
CA GLU A 67 4.88 -2.81 -24.47
C GLU A 67 5.10 -4.07 -23.60
N SER A 68 5.12 -5.26 -24.20
CA SER A 68 5.40 -6.51 -23.48
C SER A 68 6.79 -6.50 -22.85
N THR A 69 7.78 -5.98 -23.58
CA THR A 69 9.14 -5.79 -23.07
C THR A 69 9.14 -4.82 -21.88
N ARG A 70 8.39 -3.70 -21.98
CA ARG A 70 8.26 -2.74 -20.88
C ARG A 70 7.65 -3.37 -19.63
N VAL A 71 6.56 -4.14 -19.77
CA VAL A 71 5.91 -4.84 -18.66
C VAL A 71 6.85 -5.87 -18.03
N ALA A 72 7.64 -6.60 -18.84
CA ALA A 72 8.62 -7.55 -18.33
C ALA A 72 9.73 -6.87 -17.50
N GLN A 73 10.22 -5.69 -17.93
CA GLN A 73 11.20 -4.93 -17.15
C GLN A 73 10.61 -4.36 -15.86
N GLU A 74 9.39 -3.79 -15.94
CA GLU A 74 8.65 -3.30 -14.77
C GLU A 74 8.42 -4.42 -13.74
N ARG A 75 8.19 -5.65 -14.21
CA ARG A 75 8.06 -6.84 -13.35
C ARG A 75 9.35 -7.12 -12.57
N LEU A 76 10.52 -7.05 -13.21
CA LEU A 76 11.81 -7.23 -12.52
C LEU A 76 12.05 -6.17 -11.44
N GLU A 77 11.63 -4.93 -11.68
CA GLU A 77 11.71 -3.84 -10.68
C GLU A 77 10.80 -4.09 -9.48
N VAL A 78 9.58 -4.59 -9.72
CA VAL A 78 8.64 -4.97 -8.64
C VAL A 78 9.14 -6.18 -7.86
N GLU A 79 9.73 -7.18 -8.52
CA GLU A 79 10.35 -8.32 -7.85
C GLU A 79 11.47 -7.90 -6.91
N ALA A 80 12.36 -7.00 -7.34
CA ALA A 80 13.41 -6.46 -6.48
C ALA A 80 12.85 -5.72 -5.25
N ARG A 81 11.76 -4.96 -5.42
CA ARG A 81 11.04 -4.31 -4.30
C ARG A 81 10.38 -5.33 -3.38
N LEU A 82 9.84 -6.41 -3.93
CA LEU A 82 9.23 -7.49 -3.16
C LEU A 82 10.29 -8.21 -2.33
N ASP A 83 11.41 -8.60 -2.94
CA ASP A 83 12.56 -9.21 -2.26
C ASP A 83 13.03 -8.32 -1.10
N ALA A 84 13.16 -7.01 -1.31
CA ALA A 84 13.52 -6.07 -0.25
C ALA A 84 12.47 -6.02 0.88
N ALA A 85 11.17 -6.05 0.55
CA ALA A 85 10.08 -6.00 1.53
C ALA A 85 10.01 -7.27 2.41
N VAL A 86 10.40 -8.43 1.87
CA VAL A 86 10.40 -9.71 2.60
C VAL A 86 11.78 -10.12 3.14
N GLY A 87 12.81 -9.30 2.92
CA GLY A 87 14.17 -9.56 3.41
C GLY A 87 14.93 -10.64 2.64
N ARG A 88 14.63 -10.82 1.35
CA ARG A 88 15.33 -11.73 0.43
C ARG A 88 16.40 -10.98 -0.38
N ALA A 89 17.39 -11.72 -0.89
CA ALA A 89 18.36 -11.16 -1.81
C ALA A 89 17.67 -10.73 -3.11
N ALA A 90 18.04 -9.57 -3.65
CA ALA A 90 17.44 -9.05 -4.89
C ALA A 90 17.71 -10.00 -6.07
N GLY A 91 16.67 -10.22 -6.88
CA GLY A 91 16.75 -11.09 -8.05
C GLY A 91 16.51 -12.56 -7.72
N THR A 92 15.92 -12.86 -6.55
CA THR A 92 15.49 -14.23 -6.27
C THR A 92 14.21 -14.50 -7.07
N PRO A 93 14.19 -15.47 -8.00
CA PRO A 93 13.05 -15.66 -8.90
C PRO A 93 11.73 -15.79 -8.15
N VAL A 94 10.74 -15.00 -8.56
CA VAL A 94 9.36 -15.11 -8.07
C VAL A 94 8.54 -15.75 -9.19
N GLY A 95 7.87 -16.87 -8.86
CA GLY A 95 6.97 -17.53 -9.81
C GLY A 95 5.80 -16.61 -10.22
N PRO A 96 4.97 -17.05 -11.17
CA PRO A 96 3.80 -16.28 -11.58
C PRO A 96 2.90 -15.96 -10.37
N ALA A 97 2.54 -14.69 -10.20
CA ALA A 97 1.69 -14.20 -9.14
C ALA A 97 0.22 -14.51 -9.45
N THR A 98 -0.20 -15.74 -9.16
CA THR A 98 -1.56 -16.23 -9.47
C THR A 98 -2.55 -16.10 -8.32
N VAL A 99 -2.08 -15.81 -7.11
CA VAL A 99 -2.96 -15.70 -5.94
C VAL A 99 -3.70 -14.35 -5.97
N ALA A 100 -4.99 -14.39 -6.24
CA ALA A 100 -5.86 -13.22 -6.17
C ALA A 100 -6.08 -12.81 -4.71
N LEU A 101 -5.62 -11.62 -4.35
CA LEU A 101 -5.94 -11.03 -3.06
C LEU A 101 -7.40 -10.56 -3.05
N THR A 102 -8.11 -10.86 -1.98
CA THR A 102 -9.50 -10.43 -1.77
C THR A 102 -9.61 -9.63 -0.49
N GLY A 103 -10.68 -8.86 -0.35
CA GLY A 103 -10.89 -8.01 0.81
C GLY A 103 -12.13 -7.16 0.62
N GLU A 104 -12.74 -6.76 1.71
CA GLU A 104 -13.95 -5.95 1.71
C GLU A 104 -13.71 -4.72 2.56
N LEU A 105 -14.16 -3.56 2.05
CA LEU A 105 -14.17 -2.34 2.84
C LEU A 105 -15.48 -2.29 3.63
N PRO A 106 -15.44 -2.01 4.95
CA PRO A 106 -16.65 -1.69 5.69
C PRO A 106 -17.36 -0.49 5.07
N GLU A 107 -18.70 -0.54 4.97
CA GLU A 107 -19.49 0.53 4.33
C GLU A 107 -19.35 1.89 5.04
N ASP A 108 -19.11 1.89 6.36
CA ASP A 108 -19.03 3.12 7.14
C ASP A 108 -17.59 3.62 7.29
N THR A 109 -17.26 4.68 6.55
CA THR A 109 -15.96 5.36 6.64
C THR A 109 -15.73 6.02 8.00
N ASP A 110 -16.78 6.50 8.69
CA ASP A 110 -16.61 7.15 9.99
C ASP A 110 -16.22 6.14 11.07
N SER A 111 -16.74 4.91 10.99
CA SER A 111 -16.28 3.80 11.84
C SER A 111 -14.78 3.51 11.64
N LEU A 112 -14.28 3.57 10.39
CA LEU A 112 -12.86 3.37 10.09
C LEU A 112 -12.01 4.48 10.70
N VAL A 113 -12.44 5.74 10.60
CA VAL A 113 -11.75 6.88 11.21
C VAL A 113 -11.66 6.72 12.73
N GLN A 114 -12.78 6.37 13.37
CA GLN A 114 -12.81 6.15 14.82
C GLN A 114 -11.84 5.03 15.24
N SER A 115 -11.87 3.89 14.52
CA SER A 115 -10.96 2.78 14.77
C SER A 115 -9.50 3.16 14.58
N ALA A 116 -9.19 3.99 13.58
CA ALA A 116 -7.83 4.42 13.29
C ALA A 116 -7.28 5.40 14.33
N VAL A 117 -8.11 6.31 14.84
CA VAL A 117 -7.69 7.24 15.90
C VAL A 117 -7.52 6.50 17.23
N ALA A 118 -8.47 5.63 17.59
CA ALA A 118 -8.45 4.91 18.87
C ALA A 118 -7.41 3.78 18.92
N GLY A 119 -7.19 3.09 17.80
CA GLY A 119 -6.31 1.90 17.72
C GLY A 119 -4.87 2.19 17.34
N SER A 120 -4.50 3.43 17.02
CA SER A 120 -3.17 3.77 16.49
C SER A 120 -2.08 3.78 17.55
N PRO A 121 -1.06 2.89 17.47
CA PRO A 121 0.07 2.90 18.40
C PRO A 121 0.88 4.20 18.33
N ARG A 122 0.91 4.86 17.17
CA ARG A 122 1.61 6.14 16.97
C ARG A 122 0.91 7.28 17.72
N ILE A 123 -0.43 7.28 17.76
CA ILE A 123 -1.19 8.26 18.55
C ILE A 123 -0.96 8.01 20.05
N GLY A 124 -1.02 6.75 20.49
CA GLY A 124 -0.70 6.41 21.89
C GLY A 124 0.73 6.80 22.32
N ALA A 125 1.70 6.73 21.41
CA ALA A 125 3.07 7.20 21.66
C ALA A 125 3.15 8.73 21.85
N LEU A 126 2.40 9.50 21.05
CA LEU A 126 2.33 10.97 21.18
C LEU A 126 1.59 11.38 22.47
N GLU A 127 0.55 10.66 22.86
CA GLU A 127 -0.11 10.88 24.16
C GLU A 127 0.84 10.59 25.33
N ALA A 128 1.71 9.59 25.22
CA ALA A 128 2.75 9.32 26.19
C ALA A 128 3.81 10.44 26.22
N GLU A 129 4.18 10.98 25.07
CA GLU A 129 5.08 12.13 24.97
C GLU A 129 4.49 13.38 25.62
N ILE A 130 3.19 13.66 25.43
CA ILE A 130 2.51 14.74 26.14
C ILE A 130 2.59 14.55 27.66
N ARG A 131 2.33 13.33 28.16
CA ARG A 131 2.45 13.05 29.61
C ARG A 131 3.88 13.27 30.12
N ARG A 132 4.89 12.90 29.32
CA ARG A 132 6.30 13.16 29.60
C ARG A 132 6.58 14.66 29.66
N SER A 133 6.16 15.43 28.66
CA SER A 133 6.34 16.89 28.61
C SER A 133 5.62 17.62 29.74
N GLN A 134 4.42 17.14 30.13
CA GLN A 134 3.71 17.64 31.31
C GLN A 134 4.52 17.43 32.60
N ALA A 135 5.09 16.24 32.78
CA ALA A 135 5.95 15.94 33.93
C ALA A 135 7.23 16.79 33.93
N SER A 136 7.86 16.99 32.76
CA SER A 136 9.04 17.86 32.60
C SER A 136 8.74 19.32 32.93
N ALA A 137 7.61 19.86 32.45
CA ALA A 137 7.17 21.21 32.80
C ALA A 137 6.86 21.34 34.30
N GLY A 138 6.25 20.30 34.90
CA GLY A 138 6.05 20.23 36.35
C GLY A 138 7.36 20.25 37.13
N LEU A 139 8.36 19.47 36.70
CA LEU A 139 9.69 19.44 37.30
C LEU A 139 10.39 20.80 37.18
N ALA A 140 10.38 21.43 36.00
CA ALA A 140 10.97 22.76 35.80
C ALA A 140 10.35 23.82 36.72
N ARG A 141 9.03 23.73 36.99
CA ARG A 141 8.34 24.60 37.97
C ARG A 141 8.77 24.29 39.41
N LEU A 142 8.99 23.02 39.75
CA LEU A 142 9.47 22.62 41.08
C LEU A 142 10.92 23.04 41.32
N GLU A 143 11.77 23.06 40.31
CA GLU A 143 13.16 23.55 40.39
C GLU A 143 13.27 25.06 40.71
N GLN A 144 12.16 25.81 40.63
CA GLN A 144 12.10 27.17 41.16
C GLN A 144 11.97 27.23 42.68
N LYS A 145 11.68 26.10 43.34
CA LYS A 145 11.57 26.00 44.80
C LYS A 145 12.92 25.57 45.40
N PRO A 146 13.16 25.85 46.70
CA PRO A 146 14.30 25.29 47.41
C PRO A 146 14.28 23.76 47.37
N ASP A 147 15.44 23.16 47.12
CA ASP A 147 15.64 21.71 47.16
C ASP A 147 16.33 21.33 48.47
N PHE A 148 15.78 20.36 49.19
CA PHE A 148 16.21 19.97 50.53
C PHE A 148 16.91 18.61 50.45
N ILE A 149 18.16 18.56 50.91
CA ILE A 149 19.01 17.39 50.85
C ILE A 149 19.31 16.97 52.27
N TRP A 150 19.01 15.73 52.61
CA TRP A 150 19.44 15.14 53.87
C TRP A 150 20.17 13.84 53.59
N SER A 151 21.23 13.57 54.34
CA SER A 151 21.95 12.29 54.25
C SER A 151 22.40 11.86 55.63
N ALA A 152 22.45 10.54 55.84
CA ALA A 152 23.02 9.93 57.02
C ALA A 152 24.06 8.93 56.55
N SER A 153 25.24 8.94 57.18
CA SER A 153 26.32 8.02 56.87
C SER A 153 26.87 7.44 58.16
N TYR A 154 27.16 6.15 58.10
CA TYR A 154 27.85 5.41 59.15
C TYR A 154 29.22 5.03 58.62
N GLN A 155 30.27 5.44 59.31
CA GLN A 155 31.64 5.19 58.89
C GLN A 155 32.35 4.40 59.98
N TYR A 156 32.69 3.14 59.66
CA TYR A 156 33.52 2.29 60.50
C TYR A 156 34.98 2.71 60.34
N ARG A 157 35.65 3.01 61.45
CA ARG A 157 36.99 3.62 61.47
C ARG A 157 38.04 2.71 62.13
N GLY A 158 37.92 1.40 61.96
CA GLY A 158 38.92 0.42 62.45
C GLY A 158 39.10 0.51 63.96
N ASP A 159 40.28 0.94 64.41
CA ASP A 159 40.64 1.10 65.83
C ASP A 159 40.00 2.32 66.51
N LEU A 160 39.28 3.16 65.77
CA LEU A 160 38.55 4.32 66.29
C LEU A 160 37.05 4.02 66.41
N ASP A 161 36.41 4.68 67.37
CA ASP A 161 34.96 4.61 67.55
C ASP A 161 34.22 4.94 66.25
N PRO A 162 33.20 4.14 65.89
CA PRO A 162 32.41 4.36 64.69
C PRO A 162 31.71 5.71 64.73
N MET A 163 31.69 6.39 63.59
CA MET A 163 31.11 7.73 63.45
C MET A 163 29.79 7.67 62.71
N VAL A 164 28.76 8.30 63.29
CA VAL A 164 27.49 8.58 62.62
C VAL A 164 27.49 10.07 62.26
N MET A 165 27.29 10.38 60.98
CA MET A 165 27.21 11.75 60.49
C MET A 165 25.89 11.96 59.76
N GLY A 166 25.14 12.99 60.16
CA GLY A 166 23.97 13.49 59.45
C GLY A 166 24.30 14.83 58.79
N LEU A 167 23.94 14.99 57.52
CA LEU A 167 24.05 16.25 56.79
C LEU A 167 22.65 16.71 56.39
N PHE A 168 22.38 18.00 56.57
CA PHE A 168 21.21 18.67 56.01
C PHE A 168 21.68 19.87 55.19
N GLY A 169 21.20 19.99 53.96
CA GLY A 169 21.55 21.05 53.03
C GLY A 169 20.31 21.58 52.32
N VAL A 170 20.32 22.88 52.00
CA VAL A 170 19.27 23.53 51.21
C VAL A 170 19.91 24.15 49.99
N ARG A 171 19.44 23.77 48.80
CA ARG A 171 19.86 24.38 47.52
C ARG A 171 18.84 25.43 47.13
N LEU A 172 19.25 26.70 47.17
CA LEU A 172 18.41 27.84 46.79
C LEU A 172 18.68 28.25 45.34
N PRO A 173 17.66 28.37 44.48
CA PRO A 173 17.87 28.89 43.15
C PRO A 173 18.07 30.41 43.24
N VAL A 174 19.29 30.88 43.04
CA VAL A 174 19.66 32.31 43.14
C VAL A 174 19.37 33.12 41.87
N HIS A 175 19.16 32.45 40.72
CA HIS A 175 18.95 33.09 39.40
C HIS A 175 17.52 32.88 38.84
N LYS A 176 16.51 32.72 39.72
CA LYS A 176 15.12 32.33 39.35
C LYS A 176 14.55 33.12 38.18
N ALA A 177 14.75 34.43 38.19
CA ALA A 177 14.19 35.37 37.21
C ALA A 177 14.80 35.24 35.80
N ARG A 178 15.94 34.55 35.64
CA ARG A 178 16.58 34.36 34.33
C ARG A 178 16.64 32.88 33.96
N LYS A 179 17.43 32.08 34.68
CA LYS A 179 17.75 30.70 34.26
C LYS A 179 16.54 29.77 34.45
N GLN A 180 15.93 29.75 35.63
CA GLN A 180 14.80 28.87 35.90
C GLN A 180 13.51 29.31 35.19
N ALA A 181 13.30 30.62 35.01
CA ALA A 181 12.19 31.14 34.21
C ALA A 181 12.28 30.72 32.74
N GLN A 182 13.47 30.81 32.12
CA GLN A 182 13.69 30.33 30.75
C GLN A 182 13.49 28.81 30.63
N ALA A 183 13.96 28.02 31.59
CA ALA A 183 13.76 26.58 31.60
C ALA A 183 12.26 26.19 31.67
N VAL A 184 11.46 26.91 32.46
CA VAL A 184 10.00 26.71 32.48
C VAL A 184 9.36 27.11 31.15
N ALA A 185 9.70 28.27 30.59
CA ALA A 185 9.16 28.70 29.30
C ALA A 185 9.52 27.71 28.17
N GLN A 186 10.73 27.15 28.20
CA GLN A 186 11.15 26.10 27.27
C GLN A 186 10.29 24.83 27.44
N ALA A 187 10.18 24.30 28.66
CA ALA A 187 9.39 23.10 28.92
C ALA A 187 7.90 23.27 28.60
N GLU A 188 7.35 24.46 28.80
CA GLU A 188 5.97 24.79 28.41
C GLU A 188 5.81 24.85 26.88
N SER A 189 6.81 25.40 26.17
CA SER A 189 6.83 25.41 24.71
C SER A 189 6.93 23.99 24.13
N GLU A 190 7.75 23.12 24.73
CA GLU A 190 7.87 21.70 24.37
C GLU A 190 6.55 20.94 24.61
N LEU A 191 5.81 21.27 25.68
CA LEU A 191 4.47 20.73 25.91
C LEU A 191 3.47 21.17 24.83
N ILE A 192 3.46 22.46 24.47
CA ILE A 192 2.60 22.98 23.40
C ILE A 192 2.93 22.30 22.07
N ALA A 193 4.22 22.14 21.75
CA ALA A 193 4.66 21.45 20.55
C ALA A 193 4.17 19.99 20.53
N ALA A 194 4.31 19.25 21.62
CA ALA A 194 3.82 17.87 21.72
C ALA A 194 2.29 17.75 21.54
N GLN A 195 1.52 18.73 22.02
CA GLN A 195 0.07 18.80 21.81
C GLN A 195 -0.30 19.09 20.35
N GLN A 196 0.46 19.97 19.69
CA GLN A 196 0.30 20.25 18.27
C GLN A 196 0.63 19.02 17.42
N ASP A 197 1.72 18.31 17.73
CA ASP A 197 2.10 17.08 17.05
C ASP A 197 1.02 15.99 17.13
N LEU A 198 0.36 15.84 18.29
CA LEU A 198 -0.78 14.93 18.45
C LEU A 198 -1.96 15.34 17.56
N THR A 199 -2.32 16.63 17.57
CA THR A 199 -3.43 17.17 16.78
C THR A 199 -3.17 16.99 15.29
N ASP A 200 -1.98 17.36 14.82
CA ASP A 200 -1.53 17.17 13.45
C ASP A 200 -1.55 15.70 13.04
N ARG A 201 -1.12 14.80 13.94
CA ARG A 201 -1.15 13.36 13.67
C ARG A 201 -2.58 12.83 13.54
N GLN A 202 -3.51 13.26 14.38
CA GLN A 202 -4.92 12.88 14.30
C GLN A 202 -5.55 13.37 13.00
N ILE A 203 -5.29 14.62 12.61
CA ILE A 203 -5.78 15.20 11.35
C ILE A 203 -5.23 14.41 10.16
N ARG A 204 -3.91 14.17 10.10
CA ARG A 204 -3.28 13.40 9.01
C ARG A 204 -3.80 11.97 8.93
N THR A 205 -4.01 11.32 10.07
CA THR A 205 -4.57 9.96 10.12
C THR A 205 -6.00 9.95 9.60
N THR A 206 -6.83 10.90 10.03
CA THR A 206 -8.22 11.05 9.55
C THR A 206 -8.27 11.28 8.04
N SER A 207 -7.45 12.20 7.52
CA SER A 207 -7.38 12.47 6.09
C SER A 207 -6.92 11.25 5.29
N ALA A 208 -5.90 10.55 5.76
CA ALA A 208 -5.38 9.35 5.10
C ALA A 208 -6.43 8.24 5.04
N VAL A 209 -7.17 7.99 6.13
CA VAL A 209 -8.25 6.99 6.14
C VAL A 209 -9.35 7.36 5.14
N ARG A 210 -9.79 8.63 5.14
CA ARG A 210 -10.84 9.09 4.21
C ARG A 210 -10.40 9.00 2.76
N GLU A 211 -9.15 9.36 2.45
CA GLU A 211 -8.62 9.26 1.09
C GLU A 211 -8.59 7.80 0.62
N LEU A 212 -8.06 6.90 1.45
CA LEU A 212 -7.95 5.48 1.11
C LEU A 212 -9.32 4.79 1.00
N ALA A 213 -10.26 5.12 1.90
CA ALA A 213 -11.64 4.62 1.82
C ALA A 213 -12.33 5.09 0.54
N ALA A 214 -12.22 6.39 0.21
CA ALA A 214 -12.78 6.93 -1.03
C ALA A 214 -12.15 6.29 -2.28
N ARG A 215 -10.84 6.02 -2.25
CA ARG A 215 -10.13 5.31 -3.32
C ARG A 215 -10.67 3.89 -3.50
N ALA A 216 -10.75 3.12 -2.41
CA ALA A 216 -11.28 1.76 -2.43
C ALA A 216 -12.74 1.71 -2.93
N HIS A 217 -13.63 2.56 -2.42
CA HIS A 217 -15.02 2.64 -2.88
C HIS A 217 -15.13 3.02 -4.36
N ARG A 218 -14.30 3.97 -4.84
CA ARG A 218 -14.27 4.33 -6.26
C ARG A 218 -13.88 3.14 -7.11
N SER A 219 -12.77 2.47 -6.77
CA SER A 219 -12.28 1.33 -7.53
C SER A 219 -13.30 0.19 -7.54
N GLU A 220 -13.95 -0.09 -6.42
CA GLU A 220 -15.02 -1.09 -6.32
C GLU A 220 -16.22 -0.78 -7.22
N ARG A 221 -16.73 0.46 -7.19
CA ARG A 221 -17.86 0.87 -8.06
C ARG A 221 -17.50 0.81 -9.53
N LEU A 222 -16.27 1.20 -9.89
CA LEU A 222 -15.79 1.11 -11.27
C LEU A 222 -15.62 -0.36 -11.70
N LEU A 223 -15.09 -1.23 -10.85
CA LEU A 223 -14.95 -2.65 -11.17
C LEU A 223 -16.29 -3.30 -11.54
N VAL A 224 -17.35 -3.00 -10.80
CA VAL A 224 -18.71 -3.48 -11.13
C VAL A 224 -19.12 -3.04 -12.54
N LEU A 225 -18.86 -1.78 -12.93
CA LEU A 225 -19.18 -1.28 -14.27
C LEU A 225 -18.34 -1.95 -15.37
N TYR A 226 -17.06 -2.20 -15.11
CA TYR A 226 -16.18 -2.89 -16.05
C TYR A 226 -16.58 -4.35 -16.24
N GLU A 227 -16.83 -5.07 -15.15
CA GLU A 227 -17.18 -6.49 -15.13
C GLU A 227 -18.56 -6.78 -15.73
N GLN A 228 -19.57 -5.97 -15.37
CA GLN A 228 -20.96 -6.22 -15.76
C GLN A 228 -21.37 -5.48 -17.04
N GLY A 229 -20.59 -4.49 -17.48
CA GLY A 229 -20.96 -3.59 -18.56
C GLY A 229 -19.89 -3.47 -19.64
N ILE A 230 -18.81 -2.75 -19.34
CA ILE A 230 -17.85 -2.28 -20.36
C ILE A 230 -17.16 -3.45 -21.06
N ILE A 231 -16.63 -4.43 -20.31
CA ILE A 231 -15.90 -5.56 -20.91
C ILE A 231 -16.83 -6.47 -21.71
N PRO A 232 -17.99 -6.92 -21.18
CA PRO A 232 -18.94 -7.70 -21.98
C PRO A 232 -19.39 -6.99 -23.26
N GLN A 233 -19.65 -5.68 -23.20
CA GLN A 233 -20.03 -4.91 -24.38
C GLN A 233 -18.89 -4.79 -25.39
N ALA A 234 -17.67 -4.45 -24.94
CA ALA A 234 -16.49 -4.38 -25.81
C ALA A 234 -16.19 -5.74 -26.48
N ALA A 235 -16.33 -6.83 -25.74
CA ALA A 235 -16.15 -8.19 -26.28
C ALA A 235 -17.21 -8.53 -27.35
N ASN A 236 -18.48 -8.23 -27.11
CA ASN A 236 -19.55 -8.44 -28.09
C ASN A 236 -19.38 -7.56 -29.34
N THR A 237 -18.92 -6.32 -29.17
CA THR A 237 -18.60 -5.40 -30.27
C THR A 237 -17.46 -5.97 -31.11
N LEU A 238 -16.37 -6.42 -30.48
CA LEU A 238 -15.24 -7.05 -31.18
C LEU A 238 -15.67 -8.29 -31.96
N GLU A 239 -16.49 -9.17 -31.37
CA GLU A 239 -16.97 -10.37 -32.07
C GLU A 239 -17.85 -10.02 -33.28
N SER A 240 -18.71 -9.01 -33.14
CA SER A 240 -19.54 -8.49 -34.24
C SER A 240 -18.71 -7.85 -35.34
N ALA A 241 -17.67 -7.10 -34.96
CA ALA A 241 -16.72 -6.51 -35.87
C ALA A 241 -15.92 -7.58 -36.62
N ARG A 242 -15.49 -8.64 -35.93
CA ARG A 242 -14.78 -9.78 -36.53
C ARG A 242 -15.64 -10.46 -37.60
N ALA A 243 -16.90 -10.73 -37.30
CA ALA A 243 -17.85 -11.28 -38.26
C ALA A 243 -18.02 -10.35 -39.49
N SER A 244 -18.20 -9.05 -39.26
CA SER A 244 -18.36 -8.05 -40.33
C SER A 244 -17.11 -7.89 -41.19
N TYR A 245 -15.92 -7.95 -40.57
CA TYR A 245 -14.64 -7.90 -41.26
C TYR A 245 -14.47 -9.13 -42.15
N SER A 246 -14.84 -10.32 -41.68
CA SER A 246 -14.71 -11.59 -42.43
C SER A 246 -15.47 -11.58 -43.77
N VAL A 247 -16.59 -10.85 -43.85
CA VAL A 247 -17.40 -10.67 -45.07
C VAL A 247 -17.13 -9.35 -45.80
N GLY A 248 -16.12 -8.58 -45.38
CA GLY A 248 -15.68 -7.34 -46.05
C GLY A 248 -16.59 -6.13 -45.83
N ARG A 249 -17.46 -6.16 -44.81
CA ARG A 249 -18.39 -5.04 -44.51
C ARG A 249 -17.72 -3.88 -43.75
N ILE A 250 -16.64 -4.14 -43.02
CA ILE A 250 -15.84 -3.12 -42.31
C ILE A 250 -14.36 -3.27 -42.66
N GLY A 251 -13.58 -2.22 -42.42
CA GLY A 251 -12.15 -2.21 -42.65
C GLY A 251 -11.34 -2.80 -41.49
N PHE A 252 -10.03 -3.00 -41.71
CA PHE A 252 -9.10 -3.44 -40.66
C PHE A 252 -9.08 -2.47 -39.47
N LEU A 253 -9.15 -1.16 -39.73
CA LEU A 253 -9.05 -0.13 -38.68
C LEU A 253 -10.23 -0.17 -37.72
N ASP A 254 -11.44 -0.43 -38.23
CA ASP A 254 -12.63 -0.55 -37.39
C ASP A 254 -12.48 -1.75 -36.44
N LEU A 255 -12.10 -2.92 -36.99
CA LEU A 255 -11.84 -4.12 -36.19
C LEU A 255 -10.71 -3.91 -35.16
N PHE A 256 -9.64 -3.23 -35.55
CA PHE A 256 -8.51 -2.93 -34.67
C PHE A 256 -8.92 -1.99 -33.53
N ASN A 257 -9.73 -0.96 -33.81
CA ASN A 257 -10.23 -0.05 -32.78
C ASN A 257 -11.08 -0.78 -31.75
N ASP A 258 -11.92 -1.72 -32.17
CA ASP A 258 -12.73 -2.54 -31.26
C ASP A 258 -11.86 -3.50 -30.42
N LEU A 259 -10.81 -4.09 -31.02
CA LEU A 259 -9.82 -4.89 -30.30
C LEU A 259 -9.09 -4.05 -29.24
N LYS A 260 -8.66 -2.84 -29.64
CA LYS A 260 -8.00 -1.90 -28.74
C LYS A 260 -8.90 -1.47 -27.60
N ALA A 261 -10.18 -1.21 -27.85
CA ALA A 261 -11.15 -0.85 -26.81
C ALA A 261 -11.31 -1.98 -25.77
N LEU A 262 -11.36 -3.24 -26.20
CA LEU A 262 -11.40 -4.38 -25.29
C LEU A 262 -10.09 -4.54 -24.50
N LEU A 263 -8.94 -4.38 -25.15
CA LEU A 263 -7.63 -4.41 -24.49
C LEU A 263 -7.53 -3.35 -23.40
N ASP A 264 -7.82 -2.10 -23.75
CA ASP A 264 -7.72 -0.96 -22.84
C ASP A 264 -8.68 -1.19 -21.64
N ALA A 265 -9.91 -1.68 -21.90
CA ALA A 265 -10.86 -2.03 -20.84
C ALA A 265 -10.37 -3.13 -19.89
N ARG A 266 -9.72 -4.18 -20.40
CA ARG A 266 -9.17 -5.27 -19.56
C ARG A 266 -7.94 -4.81 -18.75
N LYS A 267 -7.10 -3.94 -19.31
CA LYS A 267 -5.96 -3.33 -18.59
C LYS A 267 -6.42 -2.39 -17.49
N ASP A 268 -7.46 -1.58 -17.75
CA ASP A 268 -8.09 -0.72 -16.76
C ASP A 268 -8.68 -1.54 -15.61
N GLN A 269 -9.39 -2.64 -15.90
CA GLN A 269 -9.90 -3.54 -14.88
C GLN A 269 -8.78 -4.08 -13.97
N ALA A 270 -7.70 -4.61 -14.56
CA ALA A 270 -6.56 -5.12 -13.78
C ALA A 270 -5.94 -4.02 -12.89
N SER A 271 -5.89 -2.78 -13.37
CA SER A 271 -5.40 -1.63 -12.62
C SER A 271 -6.34 -1.25 -11.47
N LEU A 272 -7.66 -1.24 -11.70
CA LEU A 272 -8.66 -0.96 -10.68
C LEU A 272 -8.70 -2.03 -9.58
N GLU A 273 -8.55 -3.31 -9.92
CA GLU A 273 -8.44 -4.40 -8.96
C GLU A 273 -7.22 -4.18 -8.04
N THR A 274 -6.09 -3.82 -8.63
CA THR A 274 -4.84 -3.56 -7.91
C THR A 274 -4.97 -2.33 -7.02
N GLU A 275 -5.53 -1.24 -7.52
CA GLU A 275 -5.76 -0.01 -6.76
C GLU A 275 -6.66 -0.28 -5.55
N ARG A 276 -7.72 -1.08 -5.71
CA ARG A 276 -8.60 -1.48 -4.62
C ARG A 276 -7.84 -2.24 -3.54
N ILE A 277 -7.06 -3.25 -3.92
CA ILE A 277 -6.27 -4.04 -2.97
C ILE A 277 -5.19 -3.19 -2.28
N GLN A 278 -4.51 -2.32 -3.00
CA GLN A 278 -3.51 -1.41 -2.42
C GLN A 278 -4.14 -0.44 -1.44
N ALA A 279 -5.32 0.12 -1.74
CA ALA A 279 -6.05 1.00 -0.84
C ALA A 279 -6.47 0.26 0.45
N LEU A 280 -7.01 -0.95 0.32
CA LEU A 280 -7.36 -1.80 1.46
C LEU A 280 -6.12 -2.16 2.30
N ALA A 281 -5.04 -2.59 1.66
CA ALA A 281 -3.79 -2.94 2.34
C ALA A 281 -3.19 -1.73 3.08
N ALA A 282 -3.27 -0.53 2.50
CA ALA A 282 -2.77 0.71 3.12
C ALA A 282 -3.62 1.16 4.33
N LEU A 283 -4.91 0.77 4.39
CA LEU A 283 -5.76 1.01 5.55
C LEU A 283 -5.40 0.14 6.75
N GLU A 284 -4.96 -1.11 6.53
CA GLU A 284 -4.68 -2.08 7.60
C GLU A 284 -3.82 -1.55 8.77
N PRO A 285 -2.65 -0.91 8.53
CA PRO A 285 -1.83 -0.37 9.61
C PRO A 285 -2.46 0.85 10.29
N LEU A 286 -3.38 1.57 9.62
CA LEU A 286 -4.07 2.71 10.20
C LEU A 286 -5.20 2.26 11.14
N VAL A 287 -5.99 1.26 10.72
CA VAL A 287 -7.13 0.74 11.49
C VAL A 287 -6.77 -0.41 12.44
N ALA A 288 -5.49 -0.81 12.46
CA ALA A 288 -4.96 -1.92 13.27
C ALA A 288 -5.68 -3.26 13.03
N ARG A 289 -6.18 -3.50 11.82
CA ARG A 289 -6.96 -4.69 11.44
C ARG A 289 -6.58 -5.12 10.02
N GLU A 290 -6.56 -6.43 9.77
CA GLU A 290 -6.40 -6.95 8.41
C GLU A 290 -7.73 -6.87 7.64
N LEU A 291 -7.68 -6.30 6.43
CA LEU A 291 -8.80 -6.11 5.52
C LEU A 291 -8.64 -6.94 4.24
N VAL A 292 -7.39 -7.19 3.85
CA VAL A 292 -7.03 -8.01 2.70
C VAL A 292 -6.67 -9.41 3.18
N GLN A 293 -7.39 -10.41 2.68
CA GLN A 293 -7.16 -11.81 2.93
C GLN A 293 -6.33 -12.41 1.80
N VAL A 294 -5.35 -13.22 2.17
CA VAL A 294 -4.72 -14.15 1.24
C VAL A 294 -5.59 -15.40 1.25
N PRO A 295 -6.13 -15.84 0.10
CA PRO A 295 -6.83 -17.12 0.03
C PRO A 295 -5.95 -18.19 0.66
N GLN A 296 -6.41 -18.83 1.73
CA GLN A 296 -5.68 -19.98 2.25
C GLN A 296 -5.75 -21.04 1.16
N GLY A 297 -4.60 -21.36 0.56
CA GLY A 297 -4.49 -22.52 -0.32
C GLY A 297 -5.05 -23.70 0.45
N GLY A 298 -6.17 -24.25 -0.03
CA GLY A 298 -6.78 -25.41 0.59
C GLY A 298 -5.70 -26.47 0.79
N ASP A 299 -5.74 -27.10 1.95
CA ASP A 299 -4.95 -28.27 2.32
C ASP A 299 -5.10 -29.35 1.23
N ALA A 300 -4.26 -29.27 0.18
CA ALA A 300 -4.10 -30.32 -0.81
C ALA A 300 -3.08 -31.36 -0.33
N ALA A 301 -3.01 -31.57 0.99
CA ALA A 301 -2.20 -32.57 1.67
C ALA A 301 -2.99 -33.28 2.79
N GLY A 302 -4.28 -33.51 2.59
CA GLY A 302 -5.11 -34.42 3.39
C GLY A 302 -5.38 -35.74 2.65
N GLY A 303 -4.35 -36.32 2.02
CA GLY A 303 -4.43 -37.63 1.39
C GLY A 303 -4.86 -38.69 2.40
N GLY A 304 -5.95 -39.39 2.07
CA GLY A 304 -6.64 -40.28 2.98
C GLY A 304 -5.76 -41.37 3.61
N HIS A 305 -5.80 -41.43 4.93
CA HIS A 305 -5.66 -42.71 5.61
C HIS A 305 -7.03 -43.36 5.69
N ALA A 306 -7.28 -44.25 4.71
CA ALA A 306 -8.24 -45.32 4.85
C ALA A 306 -7.86 -46.16 6.08
N GLY A 307 -8.62 -46.02 7.16
CA GLY A 307 -8.60 -46.92 8.30
C GLY A 307 -9.40 -48.18 7.97
N LEU A 308 -8.71 -49.21 7.50
CA LEU A 308 -9.13 -50.60 7.70
C LEU A 308 -8.95 -50.94 9.18
N ARG A 309 -10.06 -51.14 9.89
CA ARG A 309 -10.27 -52.22 10.87
C ARG A 309 -11.72 -52.25 11.33
#